data_AF-A0A7L2KEW9-F1
#
_entry.id   AF-A0A7L2KEW9-F1
#
_cell.length_a   1.000
_cell.length_b   1.000
_cell.length_c   1.000
_cell.angle_alpha   90.00
_cell.angle_beta   90.00
_cell.angle_gamma   90.00
#
_symmetry.space_group_name_H-M   'P 1'
#
loop_
_entity.id
_entity.type
_entity.pdbx_description
1 polymer ?
#
loop_
_entity_poly.entity_id
_entity_poly.type
_entity_poly.pdbx_seq_one_letter_code
_entity_poly.pdbx_strand_id
1 'polypeptide(L)'
;SADEHFGGSMETNVVLRSDGRIQWDSPAITKSSCRVDVSYFPFDGQRCRLTFGSWTHNGNQLDLRQQRDSGDLTDFVENVEWEMLGMPATRNVITYGCCSEPYPDVTYTLLLRRRASFYVFNLLLPCILVSFLAPLGFYLPADSGEKVSLGVTVLLALTVFQLLVAESMPPSESVPLIGKYYIATMTMITASTALTIFIMNVHHCGPGARAVPPWARRLILTHLARLCCVSEVGEGC
;
A
#
# COMPACT_ATOMS: atom_id res chain seq x y z
N SER A 1 -18.87 -5.62 -6.42
CA SER A 1 -20.21 -5.70 -7.02
C SER A 1 -20.60 -4.29 -7.40
N ALA A 2 -20.60 -3.94 -8.68
CA ALA A 2 -20.85 -2.58 -9.15
C ALA A 2 -21.96 -2.64 -10.21
N ASP A 3 -23.01 -1.83 -10.02
CA ASP A 3 -24.22 -1.80 -10.84
C ASP A 3 -23.92 -1.60 -12.34
N GLU A 4 -24.49 -2.50 -13.15
CA GLU A 4 -24.42 -2.53 -14.62
C GLU A 4 -25.47 -1.62 -15.31
N HIS A 5 -26.22 -0.80 -14.57
CA HIS A 5 -27.44 -0.14 -15.11
C HIS A 5 -27.30 1.30 -15.61
N PHE A 6 -26.09 1.84 -15.78
CA PHE A 6 -25.86 3.22 -16.30
C PHE A 6 -25.10 3.23 -17.65
N GLY A 7 -25.27 2.19 -18.47
CA GLY A 7 -24.54 2.02 -19.75
C GLY A 7 -25.12 2.76 -20.97
N GLY A 8 -26.12 3.63 -20.81
CA GLY A 8 -26.65 4.43 -21.92
C GLY A 8 -26.02 5.82 -21.93
N SER A 9 -25.48 6.26 -23.08
CA SER A 9 -25.13 7.67 -23.27
C SER A 9 -26.35 8.52 -22.94
N MET A 10 -26.22 9.49 -22.02
CA MET A 10 -27.33 10.39 -21.76
C MET A 10 -27.68 11.14 -23.05
N GLU A 11 -28.91 10.95 -23.54
CA GLU A 11 -29.42 11.66 -24.70
C GLU A 11 -29.50 13.15 -24.34
N THR A 12 -28.63 13.91 -24.97
CA THR A 12 -28.42 15.34 -24.72
C THR A 12 -28.66 16.10 -26.01
N ASN A 13 -29.19 17.32 -25.89
CA ASN A 13 -29.46 18.14 -27.06
C ASN A 13 -28.16 18.60 -27.72
N VAL A 14 -28.21 18.70 -29.05
CA VAL A 14 -27.11 19.21 -29.88
C VAL A 14 -27.41 20.65 -30.27
N VAL A 15 -26.42 21.54 -30.15
CA VAL A 15 -26.57 22.95 -30.53
C VAL A 15 -26.03 23.15 -31.94
N LEU A 16 -26.93 23.60 -32.83
CA LEU A 16 -26.63 23.92 -34.23
C LEU A 16 -26.49 25.43 -34.40
N ARG A 17 -25.37 25.89 -34.95
CA ARG A 17 -25.15 27.30 -35.32
C ARG A 17 -25.50 27.53 -36.79
N SER A 18 -25.83 28.77 -37.14
CA SER A 18 -26.20 29.15 -38.52
C SER A 18 -25.07 29.03 -39.54
N ASP A 19 -23.81 28.97 -39.09
CA ASP A 19 -22.62 28.75 -39.90
C ASP A 19 -22.31 27.26 -40.14
N GLY A 20 -23.18 26.37 -39.68
CA GLY A 20 -23.02 24.92 -39.80
C GLY A 20 -22.14 24.29 -38.71
N ARG A 21 -21.65 25.04 -37.73
CA ARG A 21 -20.92 24.47 -36.59
C ARG A 21 -21.88 23.76 -35.63
N ILE A 22 -21.45 22.58 -35.18
CA ILE A 22 -22.20 21.71 -34.29
C ILE A 22 -21.44 21.63 -32.96
N GLN A 23 -22.13 21.86 -31.85
CA GLN A 23 -21.60 21.67 -30.50
C GLN A 23 -22.46 20.62 -29.79
N TRP A 24 -21.80 19.60 -29.24
CA TRP A 24 -22.46 18.52 -28.51
C TRP A 24 -21.67 18.19 -27.25
N ASP A 25 -22.24 18.54 -26.10
CA ASP A 25 -21.64 18.33 -24.78
C ASP A 25 -22.43 17.21 -24.07
N SER A 26 -21.90 15.99 -24.12
CA SER A 26 -22.51 14.80 -23.51
C SER A 26 -21.75 14.34 -22.28
N PRO A 27 -22.40 14.20 -21.11
CA PRO A 27 -21.75 13.65 -19.93
C PRO A 27 -21.54 12.14 -20.10
N ALA A 28 -20.33 11.67 -19.78
CA ALA A 28 -19.98 10.26 -19.86
C ALA A 28 -19.20 9.81 -18.61
N ILE A 29 -19.62 8.67 -18.04
CA ILE A 29 -18.84 7.99 -17.00
C ILE A 29 -17.91 7.01 -17.70
N THR A 30 -16.62 7.31 -17.70
CA THR A 30 -15.60 6.46 -18.34
C THR A 30 -14.89 5.61 -17.30
N LYS A 31 -14.77 4.30 -17.57
CA LYS A 31 -13.95 3.37 -16.78
C LYS A 31 -12.73 3.03 -17.61
N SER A 32 -11.54 3.29 -17.08
CA SER A 32 -10.28 2.97 -17.74
C SER A 32 -9.46 1.99 -16.92
N SER A 33 -8.64 1.20 -17.60
CA SER A 33 -7.65 0.34 -16.95
C SER A 33 -6.33 1.09 -16.88
N CYS A 34 -5.84 1.32 -15.67
CA CYS A 34 -4.59 2.02 -15.40
C CYS A 34 -3.67 1.13 -14.56
N ARG A 35 -2.38 1.07 -14.93
CA ARG A 35 -1.37 0.38 -14.14
C ARG A 35 -0.96 1.27 -12.96
N VAL A 36 -1.22 0.80 -11.75
CA VAL A 36 -0.94 1.53 -10.50
C VAL A 36 0.39 1.03 -9.91
N ASP A 37 1.30 1.96 -9.60
CA ASP A 37 2.55 1.64 -8.89
C ASP A 37 2.42 2.01 -7.42
N VAL A 38 2.45 1.00 -6.54
CA VAL A 38 2.28 1.16 -5.08
C VAL A 38 3.59 1.12 -4.31
N SER A 39 4.74 1.20 -4.99
CA SER A 39 6.07 1.11 -4.36
C SER A 39 6.21 2.01 -3.14
N TYR A 40 5.81 3.29 -3.26
CA TYR A 40 5.95 4.33 -2.23
C TYR A 40 4.67 4.61 -1.42
N PHE A 41 3.73 3.67 -1.38
CA PHE A 41 2.50 3.82 -0.60
C PHE A 41 2.78 4.26 0.85
N PRO A 42 2.03 5.23 1.43
CA PRO A 42 0.91 6.00 0.87
C PRO A 42 1.30 7.33 0.20
N PHE A 43 2.60 7.58 0.00
CA PHE A 43 3.13 8.79 -0.63
C PHE A 43 3.35 8.59 -2.14
N ASP A 44 2.41 7.91 -2.78
CA ASP A 44 2.46 7.55 -4.19
C ASP A 44 1.79 8.60 -5.10
N GLY A 45 2.31 8.70 -6.32
CA GLY A 45 1.73 9.47 -7.41
C GLY A 45 1.40 8.55 -8.57
N GLN A 46 0.21 8.71 -9.15
CA GLN A 46 -0.30 7.86 -10.22
C GLN A 46 -0.45 8.66 -11.51
N ARG A 47 -0.22 7.97 -12.64
CA ARG A 47 -0.39 8.53 -13.98
C ARG A 47 -1.30 7.63 -14.79
N CYS A 48 -2.56 8.04 -14.97
CA CYS A 48 -3.55 7.25 -15.67
C CYS A 48 -3.91 7.88 -17.02
N ARG A 49 -3.82 7.09 -18.08
CA ARG A 49 -4.04 7.56 -19.45
C ARG A 49 -5.45 7.20 -19.90
N LEU A 50 -6.17 8.19 -20.40
CA LEU A 50 -7.47 8.07 -21.05
C LEU A 50 -7.29 8.37 -22.53
N THR A 51 -7.42 7.36 -23.37
CA THR A 51 -7.24 7.46 -24.82
C THR A 51 -8.60 7.55 -25.51
N PHE A 52 -8.84 8.62 -26.24
CA PHE A 52 -10.05 8.82 -27.03
C PHE A 52 -9.70 8.88 -28.51
N GLY A 53 -10.40 8.09 -29.32
CA GLY A 53 -10.16 7.98 -30.75
C GLY A 53 -11.38 7.45 -31.46
N SER A 54 -11.40 7.60 -32.79
CA SER A 54 -12.42 6.96 -33.62
C SER A 54 -12.10 5.48 -33.77
N TRP A 55 -13.13 4.63 -33.67
CA TRP A 55 -12.98 3.20 -33.87
C TRP A 55 -12.93 2.81 -35.35
N THR A 56 -13.79 3.42 -36.18
CA THR A 56 -14.00 3.00 -37.57
C THR A 56 -13.36 3.92 -38.61
N HIS A 57 -13.22 5.21 -38.32
CA HIS A 57 -12.72 6.19 -39.27
C HIS A 57 -11.23 6.42 -39.07
N ASN A 58 -10.47 6.36 -40.15
CA ASN A 58 -9.05 6.67 -40.14
C ASN A 58 -8.79 8.20 -40.17
N GLY A 59 -7.51 8.59 -40.05
CA GLY A 59 -7.10 10.00 -40.03
C GLY A 59 -7.33 10.78 -41.32
N ASN A 60 -7.61 10.10 -42.44
CA ASN A 60 -7.95 10.75 -43.71
C ASN A 60 -9.44 11.13 -43.77
N GLN A 61 -10.28 10.48 -42.96
CA GLN A 61 -11.73 10.72 -42.90
C GLN A 61 -12.11 11.59 -41.71
N LEU A 62 -11.46 11.38 -40.57
CA LEU A 62 -11.72 12.12 -39.34
C LEU A 62 -10.40 12.52 -38.68
N ASP A 63 -10.16 13.82 -38.58
CA ASP A 63 -9.04 14.38 -37.84
C ASP A 63 -9.49 14.87 -36.47
N LEU A 64 -9.21 14.06 -35.43
CA LEU A 64 -9.47 14.43 -34.04
C LEU A 64 -8.39 15.38 -33.51
N ARG A 65 -8.82 16.49 -32.92
CA ARG A 65 -7.95 17.49 -32.29
C ARG A 65 -8.47 17.92 -30.93
N GLN A 66 -7.56 18.06 -29.98
CA GLN A 66 -7.88 18.62 -28.67
C GLN A 66 -8.15 20.13 -28.81
N GLN A 67 -9.14 20.62 -28.08
CA GLN A 67 -9.45 22.06 -28.06
C GLN A 67 -8.43 22.85 -27.23
N ARG A 68 -7.85 22.22 -26.19
CA ARG A 68 -6.84 22.79 -25.30
C ARG A 68 -5.78 21.73 -25.02
N ASP A 69 -4.57 22.17 -24.62
CA ASP A 69 -3.46 21.28 -24.26
C ASP A 69 -3.64 20.59 -22.90
N SER A 70 -4.67 20.96 -22.15
CA SER A 70 -5.08 20.31 -20.90
C SER A 70 -6.60 20.18 -20.82
N GLY A 71 -7.06 19.18 -20.08
CA GLY A 71 -8.47 19.06 -19.69
C GLY A 71 -8.93 20.29 -18.91
N ASP A 72 -10.21 20.65 -19.05
CA ASP A 72 -10.81 21.70 -18.24
C ASP A 72 -11.13 21.15 -16.85
N LEU A 73 -10.72 21.88 -15.82
CA LEU A 73 -10.76 21.47 -14.42
C LEU A 73 -11.49 22.50 -13.54
N THR A 74 -12.14 23.51 -14.15
CA THR A 74 -12.84 24.58 -13.43
C THR A 74 -13.94 24.06 -12.52
N ASP A 75 -14.71 23.08 -12.99
CA ASP A 75 -15.82 22.48 -12.27
C ASP A 75 -15.43 21.13 -11.64
N PHE A 76 -14.13 20.91 -11.40
CA PHE A 76 -13.65 19.69 -10.78
C PHE A 76 -14.03 19.64 -9.29
N VAL A 77 -14.74 18.57 -8.90
CA VAL A 77 -15.06 18.30 -7.51
C VAL A 77 -13.87 17.61 -6.85
N GLU A 78 -13.31 18.23 -5.81
CA GLU A 78 -12.17 17.67 -5.08
C GLU A 78 -12.47 16.30 -4.45
N ASN A 79 -11.48 15.40 -4.52
CA ASN A 79 -11.58 14.07 -3.93
C ASN A 79 -10.84 14.01 -2.57
N VAL A 80 -11.39 13.24 -1.64
CA VAL A 80 -10.86 13.10 -0.27
C VAL A 80 -9.60 12.22 -0.21
N GLU A 81 -9.47 11.27 -1.14
CA GLU A 81 -8.34 10.34 -1.22
C GLU A 81 -7.27 10.83 -2.21
N TRP A 82 -7.68 11.47 -3.31
CA TRP A 82 -6.79 11.85 -4.41
C TRP A 82 -6.79 13.36 -4.65
N GLU A 83 -5.61 13.92 -4.75
CA GLU A 83 -5.36 15.26 -5.24
C GLU A 83 -5.03 15.18 -6.73
N MET A 84 -5.75 15.94 -7.55
CA MET A 84 -5.52 16.01 -8.98
C MET A 84 -4.55 17.16 -9.27
N LEU A 85 -3.35 16.80 -9.76
CA LEU A 85 -2.26 17.74 -10.04
C LEU A 85 -2.41 18.37 -11.44
N GLY A 86 -3.08 17.68 -12.35
CA GLY A 86 -3.33 18.16 -13.71
C GLY A 86 -3.75 17.06 -14.67
N MET A 87 -4.21 17.48 -15.84
CA MET A 87 -4.69 16.59 -16.90
C MET A 87 -4.17 17.04 -18.29
N PRO A 88 -2.86 16.93 -18.58
CA PRO A 88 -2.33 17.25 -19.90
C PRO A 88 -2.91 16.35 -21.00
N ALA A 89 -3.15 16.94 -22.17
CA ALA A 89 -3.68 16.30 -23.36
C ALA A 89 -2.59 16.22 -24.44
N THR A 90 -2.40 15.03 -25.01
CA THR A 90 -1.45 14.80 -26.10
C THR A 90 -2.15 14.13 -27.26
N ARG A 91 -2.09 14.73 -28.44
CA ARG A 91 -2.54 14.09 -29.69
C ARG A 91 -1.46 13.16 -30.21
N ASN A 92 -1.82 11.92 -30.49
CA ASN A 92 -0.94 10.96 -31.16
C ASN A 92 -1.55 10.55 -32.50
N VAL A 93 -0.70 10.04 -33.38
CA VAL A 93 -1.09 9.44 -34.65
C VAL A 93 -0.41 8.10 -34.71
N ILE A 94 -1.20 7.04 -34.67
CA ILE A 94 -0.71 5.67 -34.52
C ILE A 94 -1.16 4.87 -35.74
N THR A 95 -0.24 4.09 -36.32
CA THR A 95 -0.58 3.10 -37.35
C THR A 95 -0.63 1.73 -36.67
N TYR A 96 -1.79 1.09 -36.71
CA TYR A 96 -2.00 -0.22 -36.09
C TYR A 96 -1.53 -1.35 -37.02
N GLY A 97 -1.09 -2.48 -36.48
CA GLY A 97 -0.64 -3.61 -37.31
C GLY A 97 -1.73 -4.23 -38.20
N CYS A 98 -3.00 -3.97 -37.93
CA CYS A 98 -4.12 -4.44 -38.74
C CYS A 98 -4.39 -3.61 -40.01
N CYS A 99 -3.95 -2.35 -40.05
CA CYS A 99 -4.31 -1.39 -41.11
C CYS A 99 -3.10 -0.53 -41.51
N SER A 100 -3.00 -0.15 -42.78
CA SER A 100 -1.87 0.67 -43.27
C SER A 100 -2.03 2.16 -42.97
N GLU A 101 -3.24 2.56 -42.63
CA GLU A 101 -3.66 3.95 -42.47
C GLU A 101 -3.37 4.47 -41.05
N PRO A 102 -3.02 5.76 -40.91
CA PRO A 102 -2.84 6.38 -39.61
C PRO A 102 -4.18 6.66 -38.91
N TYR A 103 -4.26 6.38 -37.62
CA TYR A 103 -5.40 6.67 -36.76
C TYR A 103 -5.01 7.74 -35.73
N PRO A 104 -5.68 8.91 -35.71
CA PRO A 104 -5.45 9.94 -34.71
C PRO A 104 -6.22 9.64 -33.42
N ASP A 105 -5.54 9.75 -32.29
CA ASP A 105 -6.13 9.67 -30.95
C ASP A 105 -5.67 10.84 -30.08
N VAL A 106 -6.47 11.17 -29.08
CA VAL A 106 -6.13 12.15 -28.05
C VAL A 106 -6.05 11.43 -26.72
N THR A 107 -4.85 11.44 -26.12
CA THR A 107 -4.60 10.86 -24.81
C THR A 107 -4.59 11.96 -23.75
N TYR A 108 -5.52 11.88 -22.80
CA TYR A 108 -5.46 12.68 -21.58
C TYR A 108 -4.76 11.90 -20.47
N THR A 109 -3.77 12.50 -19.83
CA THR A 109 -3.04 11.86 -18.73
C THR A 109 -3.45 12.48 -17.41
N LEU A 110 -4.21 11.76 -16.60
CA LEU A 110 -4.55 12.15 -15.22
C LEU A 110 -3.32 12.01 -14.34
N LEU A 111 -2.87 13.11 -13.75
CA LEU A 111 -1.81 13.16 -12.76
C LEU A 111 -2.44 13.24 -11.38
N LEU A 112 -2.38 12.15 -10.63
CA LEU A 112 -3.03 12.01 -9.33
C LEU A 112 -1.97 11.83 -8.24
N ARG A 113 -2.19 12.40 -7.06
CA ARG A 113 -1.38 12.22 -5.86
C ARG A 113 -2.27 11.77 -4.70
N ARG A 114 -1.88 10.71 -3.99
CA ARG A 114 -2.66 10.22 -2.85
C ARG A 114 -2.50 11.17 -1.64
N ARG A 115 -3.60 11.45 -0.95
CA ARG A 115 -3.58 12.15 0.35
C ARG A 115 -3.21 11.16 1.45
N ALA A 116 -1.93 11.18 1.84
CA ALA A 116 -1.35 10.21 2.78
C ALA A 116 -1.79 10.34 4.25
N SER A 117 -2.38 11.48 4.65
CA SER A 117 -2.64 11.80 6.07
C SER A 117 -3.49 10.75 6.77
N PHE A 118 -4.58 10.29 6.15
CA PHE A 118 -5.45 9.26 6.69
C PHE A 118 -4.68 7.96 6.98
N TYR A 119 -3.84 7.52 6.03
CA TYR A 119 -3.04 6.30 6.16
C TYR A 119 -1.95 6.43 7.22
N VAL A 120 -1.34 7.60 7.34
CA VAL A 120 -0.31 7.86 8.35
C VAL A 120 -0.89 7.78 9.76
N PHE A 121 -2.00 8.47 10.04
CA PHE A 121 -2.57 8.52 11.38
C PHE A 121 -3.31 7.24 11.79
N ASN A 122 -4.05 6.62 10.86
CA ASN A 122 -4.91 5.48 11.20
C ASN A 122 -4.26 4.11 10.98
N LEU A 123 -3.25 4.01 10.10
CA LEU A 123 -2.57 2.74 9.82
C LEU A 123 -1.12 2.75 10.32
N LEU A 124 -0.34 3.79 10.02
CA LEU A 124 1.10 3.79 10.31
C LEU A 124 1.42 4.04 11.79
N LEU A 125 0.77 5.03 12.41
CA LEU A 125 1.02 5.41 13.80
C LEU A 125 0.73 4.27 14.80
N PRO A 126 -0.42 3.55 14.75
CA PRO A 126 -0.65 2.40 15.63
C PRO A 126 0.41 1.31 15.48
N CYS A 127 0.85 1.04 14.25
CA CYS A 127 1.84 -0.01 13.99
C CYS A 127 3.23 0.32 14.53
N ILE A 128 3.63 1.59 14.45
CA ILE A 128 4.87 2.09 15.07
C ILE A 128 4.78 1.93 16.59
N LEU A 129 3.67 2.33 17.22
CA LEU A 129 3.46 2.18 18.66
C LEU A 129 3.52 0.71 19.11
N VAL A 130 2.85 -0.19 18.38
CA VAL A 130 2.88 -1.64 18.66
C VAL A 130 4.27 -2.23 18.46
N SER A 131 5.02 -1.76 17.45
CA SER A 131 6.41 -2.18 17.24
C SER A 131 7.32 -1.79 18.40
N PHE A 132 7.07 -0.64 19.06
CA PHE A 132 7.79 -0.24 20.27
C PHE A 132 7.45 -1.10 21.50
N LEU A 133 6.28 -1.73 21.55
CA LEU A 133 5.90 -2.64 22.63
C LEU A 133 6.64 -3.99 22.58
N ALA A 134 7.14 -4.40 21.41
CA ALA A 134 7.84 -5.69 21.27
C ALA A 134 9.13 -5.79 22.11
N PRO A 135 10.08 -4.81 22.06
CA PRO A 135 11.27 -4.83 22.92
C PRO A 135 10.95 -4.73 24.42
N LEU A 136 9.88 -4.00 24.79
CA LEU A 136 9.42 -3.88 26.19
C LEU A 136 9.05 -5.24 26.79
N GLY A 137 8.61 -6.20 25.97
CA GLY A 137 8.34 -7.57 26.40
C GLY A 137 9.57 -8.29 26.97
N PHE A 138 10.78 -7.97 26.50
CA PHE A 138 12.01 -8.55 27.07
C PHE A 138 12.33 -8.01 28.46
N TYR A 139 11.97 -6.76 28.74
CA TYR A 139 12.19 -6.11 30.03
C TYR A 139 11.25 -6.64 31.12
N LEU A 140 10.09 -7.18 30.74
CA LEU A 140 9.14 -7.74 31.70
C LEU A 140 9.70 -9.03 32.35
N PRO A 141 9.69 -9.14 33.69
CA PRO A 141 10.19 -10.32 34.39
C PRO A 141 9.37 -11.58 34.05
N ALA A 142 10.02 -12.73 34.08
CA ALA A 142 9.43 -14.03 33.73
C ALA A 142 8.35 -14.49 34.72
N ASP A 143 8.35 -13.97 35.95
CA ASP A 143 7.44 -14.37 37.02
C ASP A 143 5.99 -13.95 36.78
N SER A 144 5.76 -12.96 35.92
CA SER A 144 4.42 -12.40 35.69
C SER A 144 3.51 -13.30 34.85
N GLY A 145 4.01 -14.35 34.19
CA GLY A 145 3.22 -15.26 33.32
C GLY A 145 2.66 -14.61 32.03
N GLU A 146 2.40 -13.30 32.06
CA GLU A 146 1.83 -12.49 30.97
C GLU A 146 2.84 -12.17 29.85
N LYS A 147 4.12 -12.50 30.03
CA LYS A 147 5.18 -12.21 29.05
C LYS A 147 4.92 -12.86 27.69
N VAL A 148 4.45 -14.10 27.69
CA VAL A 148 4.11 -14.84 26.45
C VAL A 148 2.80 -14.29 25.85
N SER A 149 1.82 -13.99 26.70
CA SER A 149 0.54 -13.37 26.30
C SER A 149 0.75 -12.04 25.57
N LEU A 150 1.62 -11.17 26.10
CA LEU A 150 2.02 -9.91 25.48
C LEU A 150 2.68 -10.11 24.10
N GLY A 151 3.59 -11.07 23.97
CA GLY A 151 4.25 -11.36 22.69
C GLY A 151 3.28 -11.86 21.61
N VAL A 152 2.32 -12.72 21.99
CA VAL A 152 1.29 -13.25 21.07
C VAL A 152 0.29 -12.16 20.66
N THR A 153 -0.16 -11.33 21.60
CA THR A 153 -1.09 -10.22 21.31
C THR A 153 -0.48 -9.16 20.40
N VAL A 154 0.80 -8.82 20.58
CA VAL A 154 1.55 -7.92 19.67
C VAL A 154 1.66 -8.51 18.26
N LEU A 155 1.97 -9.81 18.16
CA LEU A 155 2.04 -10.49 16.87
C LEU A 155 0.68 -10.49 16.16
N LEU A 156 -0.39 -10.84 16.87
CA LEU A 156 -1.75 -10.85 16.32
C LEU A 156 -2.17 -9.45 15.85
N ALA A 157 -1.94 -8.42 16.67
CA ALA A 157 -2.26 -7.03 16.31
C ALA A 157 -1.53 -6.61 15.01
N LEU A 158 -0.24 -6.91 14.88
CA LEU A 158 0.51 -6.60 13.65
C LEU A 158 -0.02 -7.39 12.44
N THR A 159 -0.43 -8.65 12.60
CA THR A 159 -1.04 -9.42 11.50
C THR A 159 -2.35 -8.81 11.01
N VAL A 160 -3.19 -8.33 11.92
CA VAL A 160 -4.44 -7.63 11.58
C VAL A 160 -4.15 -6.34 10.81
N PHE A 161 -3.21 -5.51 11.28
CA PHE A 161 -2.85 -4.28 10.58
C PHE A 161 -2.23 -4.53 9.20
N GLN A 162 -1.39 -5.56 9.07
CA GLN A 162 -0.86 -5.94 7.75
C GLN A 162 -1.98 -6.40 6.81
N LEU A 163 -2.95 -7.19 7.31
CA LEU A 163 -4.08 -7.64 6.49
C LEU A 163 -4.92 -6.45 6.02
N LEU A 164 -5.22 -5.51 6.91
CA LEU A 164 -5.94 -4.27 6.55
C LEU A 164 -5.22 -3.47 5.45
N VAL A 165 -3.89 -3.36 5.55
CA VAL A 165 -3.06 -2.71 4.53
C VAL A 165 -3.14 -3.49 3.21
N ALA A 166 -3.02 -4.82 3.24
CA ALA A 166 -3.06 -5.67 2.06
C ALA A 166 -4.42 -5.63 1.34
N GLU A 167 -5.53 -5.58 2.07
CA GLU A 167 -6.88 -5.44 1.50
C GLU A 167 -7.12 -4.06 0.89
N SER A 168 -6.45 -3.02 1.41
CA SER A 168 -6.60 -1.65 0.89
C SER A 168 -5.82 -1.38 -0.41
N MET A 169 -4.88 -2.26 -0.79
CA MET A 169 -4.03 -2.08 -1.96
C MET A 169 -4.40 -3.06 -3.08
N PRO A 170 -4.47 -2.61 -4.35
CA PRO A 170 -4.65 -3.54 -5.46
C PRO A 170 -3.42 -4.44 -5.60
N PRO A 171 -3.58 -5.66 -6.16
CA PRO A 171 -2.43 -6.48 -6.53
C PRO A 171 -1.58 -5.70 -7.55
N SER A 172 -0.32 -5.46 -7.21
CA SER A 172 0.65 -4.76 -8.07
C SER A 172 1.87 -5.64 -8.27
N GLU A 173 2.55 -5.44 -9.41
CA GLU A 173 3.84 -6.09 -9.69
C GLU A 173 4.93 -5.57 -8.73
N SER A 174 4.79 -4.35 -8.20
CA SER A 174 5.74 -3.78 -7.25
C SER A 174 5.39 -4.14 -5.81
N VAL A 175 6.39 -4.61 -5.06
CA VAL A 175 6.26 -4.85 -3.61
C VAL A 175 6.38 -3.52 -2.86
N PRO A 176 5.33 -3.07 -2.15
CA PRO A 176 5.33 -1.77 -1.47
C PRO A 176 6.37 -1.74 -0.33
N LEU A 177 7.03 -0.59 -0.13
CA LEU A 177 8.01 -0.42 0.95
C LEU A 177 7.42 -0.71 2.32
N ILE A 178 6.16 -0.29 2.55
CA ILE A 178 5.44 -0.57 3.79
C ILE A 178 5.25 -2.08 4.03
N GLY A 179 5.02 -2.85 2.97
CA GLY A 179 4.91 -4.31 3.04
C GLY A 179 6.24 -4.96 3.44
N LYS A 180 7.36 -4.47 2.88
CA LYS A 180 8.71 -4.93 3.28
C LYS A 180 8.99 -4.64 4.76
N TYR A 181 8.58 -3.47 5.23
CA TYR A 181 8.69 -3.11 6.65
C TYR A 181 7.89 -4.07 7.54
N TYR A 182 6.61 -4.33 7.22
CA TYR A 182 5.78 -5.26 8.01
C TYR A 182 6.33 -6.70 8.02
N ILE A 183 6.80 -7.21 6.89
CA ILE A 183 7.40 -8.55 6.82
C ILE A 183 8.65 -8.61 7.71
N ALA A 184 9.51 -7.59 7.63
CA ALA A 184 10.71 -7.53 8.46
C ALA A 184 10.38 -7.47 9.97
N THR A 185 9.41 -6.64 10.38
CA THR A 185 9.01 -6.54 11.79
C THR A 185 8.33 -7.81 12.28
N MET A 186 7.48 -8.44 11.48
CA MET A 186 6.87 -9.72 11.84
C MET A 186 7.89 -10.83 12.03
N THR A 187 8.88 -10.95 11.14
CA THR A 187 9.93 -11.96 11.30
C THR A 187 10.76 -11.73 12.57
N MET A 188 11.10 -10.48 12.87
CA MET A 188 11.81 -10.10 14.10
C MET A 188 10.99 -10.43 15.36
N ILE A 189 9.70 -10.09 15.38
CA ILE A 189 8.82 -10.32 16.53
C ILE A 189 8.55 -11.81 16.71
N THR A 190 8.38 -12.56 15.63
CA THR A 190 8.23 -14.02 15.68
C THR A 190 9.47 -14.67 16.30
N ALA A 191 10.67 -14.27 15.87
CA ALA A 191 11.92 -14.76 16.45
C ALA A 191 12.06 -14.38 17.93
N SER A 192 11.69 -13.15 18.28
CA SER A 192 11.67 -12.62 19.65
C SER A 192 10.74 -13.42 20.58
N THR A 193 9.50 -13.69 20.14
CA THR A 193 8.52 -14.47 20.89
C THR A 193 8.97 -15.93 21.04
N ALA A 194 9.55 -16.53 19.99
CA ALA A 194 10.11 -17.88 20.05
C ALA A 194 11.27 -17.97 21.07
N LEU A 195 12.18 -16.99 21.08
CA LEU A 195 13.25 -16.90 22.07
C LEU A 195 12.69 -16.72 23.49
N THR A 196 11.63 -15.92 23.65
CA THR A 196 10.98 -15.71 24.94
C THR A 196 10.35 -17.00 25.48
N ILE A 197 9.66 -17.77 24.63
CA ILE A 197 9.12 -19.08 24.99
C ILE A 197 10.26 -20.02 25.41
N PHE A 198 11.39 -20.01 24.69
CA PHE A 198 12.57 -20.79 25.06
C PHE A 198 13.13 -20.38 26.44
N ILE A 199 13.28 -19.08 26.71
CA ILE A 199 13.73 -18.55 28.00
C ILE A 199 12.76 -18.96 29.12
N MET A 200 11.45 -18.85 28.89
CA MET A 200 10.43 -19.25 29.85
C MET A 200 10.50 -20.74 30.18
N ASN A 201 10.73 -21.59 29.18
CA ASN A 201 10.91 -23.04 29.36
C ASN A 201 12.17 -23.36 30.18
N VAL A 202 13.25 -22.58 30.02
CA VAL A 202 14.46 -22.72 30.84
C VAL A 202 14.23 -22.21 32.27
N HIS A 203 13.47 -21.12 32.45
CA HIS A 203 13.17 -20.52 33.76
C HIS A 203 12.27 -21.42 34.61
N HIS A 204 11.19 -21.96 34.03
CA HIS A 204 10.28 -22.89 34.70
C HIS A 204 10.77 -24.34 34.58
N CYS A 205 11.96 -24.62 35.14
CA CYS A 205 12.46 -25.99 35.29
C CYS A 205 11.76 -26.68 36.47
N GLY A 206 10.90 -27.67 36.16
CA GLY A 206 10.18 -28.46 37.19
C GLY A 206 11.08 -29.38 38.03
N PRO A 207 10.52 -30.04 39.07
CA PRO A 207 11.24 -30.81 40.10
C PRO A 207 12.00 -32.08 39.62
N GLY A 208 12.15 -32.28 38.30
CA GLY A 208 12.97 -33.32 37.68
C GLY A 208 13.93 -32.80 36.60
N ALA A 209 14.23 -31.50 36.62
CA ALA A 209 15.08 -30.87 35.61
C ALA A 209 16.55 -31.38 35.69
N ARG A 210 17.15 -31.62 34.52
CA ARG A 210 18.56 -32.01 34.41
C ARG A 210 19.46 -30.87 34.88
N ALA A 211 20.52 -31.20 35.63
CA ALA A 211 21.53 -30.25 36.05
C ALA A 211 22.09 -29.47 34.83
N VAL A 212 22.24 -28.14 35.00
CA VAL A 212 22.72 -27.26 33.93
C VAL A 212 24.09 -27.75 33.42
N PRO A 213 24.27 -27.92 32.10
CA PRO A 213 25.53 -28.39 31.55
C PRO A 213 26.71 -27.49 31.96
N PRO A 214 27.89 -28.05 32.31
CA PRO A 214 29.04 -27.29 32.81
C PRO A 214 29.67 -26.34 31.77
N TRP A 215 29.37 -26.53 30.47
CA TRP A 215 29.75 -25.59 29.42
C TRP A 215 28.83 -24.36 29.40
N ALA A 216 27.51 -24.55 29.60
CA ALA A 216 26.51 -23.48 29.63
C ALA A 216 26.72 -22.58 30.85
N ARG A 217 27.05 -23.18 32.00
CA ARG A 217 27.40 -22.46 33.23
C ARG A 217 28.59 -21.50 33.03
N ARG A 218 29.67 -21.95 32.37
CA ARG A 218 30.84 -21.11 32.08
C ARG A 218 30.53 -20.01 31.06
N LEU A 219 29.77 -20.32 30.01
CA LEU A 219 29.44 -19.36 28.96
C LEU A 219 28.50 -18.25 29.47
N ILE A 220 27.46 -18.61 30.23
CA ILE A 220 26.46 -17.67 30.73
C ILE A 220 26.98 -16.87 31.93
N LEU A 221 27.46 -17.53 32.99
CA LEU A 221 27.83 -16.86 34.24
C LEU A 221 29.23 -16.22 34.20
N THR A 222 30.11 -16.61 33.27
CA THR A 222 31.48 -16.07 33.21
C THR A 222 31.70 -15.14 32.03
N HIS A 223 31.25 -15.50 30.83
CA HIS A 223 31.46 -14.67 29.62
C HIS A 223 30.34 -13.66 29.41
N LEU A 224 29.07 -14.10 29.40
CA LEU A 224 27.93 -13.20 29.15
C LEU A 224 27.66 -12.23 30.32
N ALA A 225 27.74 -12.69 31.57
CA ALA A 225 27.56 -11.82 32.74
C ALA A 225 28.61 -10.68 32.81
N ARG A 226 29.88 -10.98 32.49
CA ARG A 226 30.95 -9.96 32.38
C ARG A 226 30.74 -9.02 31.20
N LEU A 227 30.25 -9.53 30.07
CA LEU A 227 29.96 -8.70 28.88
C LEU A 227 28.80 -7.73 29.14
N CYS A 228 27.75 -8.20 29.81
CA CYS A 228 26.55 -7.40 30.11
C CYS A 228 26.65 -6.58 31.41
N CYS A 229 27.80 -6.57 32.09
CA CYS A 229 28.03 -5.89 33.37
C CYS A 229 27.01 -6.23 34.46
N VAL A 230 26.43 -7.44 34.43
CA VAL A 230 25.49 -7.90 35.45
C VAL A 230 26.31 -8.56 36.57
N SER A 231 26.38 -7.91 37.73
CA SER A 231 27.11 -8.38 38.93
C SER A 231 26.17 -8.82 40.06
N GLU A 232 25.00 -9.38 39.73
CA GLU A 232 24.19 -10.08 40.73
C GLU A 232 24.23 -11.59 40.48
N VAL A 233 24.87 -12.28 41.42
CA VAL A 233 24.79 -13.72 41.60
C VAL A 233 23.42 -13.99 42.23
N GLY A 234 22.42 -14.31 41.41
CA GLY A 234 21.15 -14.83 41.94
C GLY A 234 21.40 -16.10 42.75
N GLU A 235 20.72 -16.22 43.90
CA GLU A 235 20.75 -17.41 44.75
C GLU A 235 20.43 -18.65 43.90
N GLY A 236 21.26 -19.69 44.06
CA GLY A 236 21.04 -20.96 43.37
C GLY A 236 19.75 -21.61 43.87
N CYS A 237 18.97 -22.15 42.94
CA CYS A 237 18.03 -23.24 43.25
C CYS A 237 18.80 -24.50 43.66
#